data_AF-A0A939WRP4-F1
#
_entry.id   AF-A0A939WRP4-F1
#
_cell.length_a   1.000
_cell.length_b   1.000
_cell.length_c   1.000
_cell.angle_alpha   90.00
_cell.angle_beta   90.00
_cell.angle_gamma   90.00
#
_symmetry.space_group_name_H-M   'P 1'
#
loop_
_entity.id
_entity.type
_entity.pdbx_description
1 polymer ?
#
loop_
_entity_poly.entity_id
_entity_poly.type
_entity_poly.pdbx_seq_one_letter_code
_entity_poly.pdbx_strand_id
1 'polypeptide(L)'
;MDILVKIIIAAAFPALLFLVKLIVFLTPENRKNFRSNFRDIKSVAISNKKYLFIVVFIFFAAMALLFSLPGKLTNNEDDAVRSKEVGDIVKFGGSHEKMEWIIIEKNKDYLTLLSRNCLEAKPYQENFNKEEILTWEGSTLKSWLNREFVKNFSESDKSTMVDDHGELVSLLDKEQAEKIEDGNKQWLICTSDSKENKEGEAKEWWLKNPGKNGCAMFVNTFGESQRSCTTYFDNRADRSLFVRPVIRKKM
;
A
#
# COMPACT_ATOMS: atom_id res chain seq x y z
N MET A 1 -11.57 9.11 13.70
CA MET A 1 -10.98 9.95 14.76
C MET A 1 -10.07 9.04 15.57
N ASP A 2 -8.77 9.10 15.28
CA ASP A 2 -7.79 8.09 15.69
C ASP A 2 -7.71 7.87 17.20
N ILE A 3 -7.34 6.64 17.57
CA ILE A 3 -7.04 6.24 18.95
C ILE A 3 -5.97 7.18 19.54
N LEU A 4 -5.01 7.60 18.72
CA LEU A 4 -4.00 8.60 19.11
C LEU A 4 -4.60 9.96 19.48
N VAL A 5 -5.60 10.43 18.73
CA VAL A 5 -6.29 11.71 19.02
C VAL A 5 -7.03 11.62 20.35
N LYS A 6 -7.63 10.46 20.65
CA LYS A 6 -8.26 10.23 21.96
C LYS A 6 -7.25 10.22 23.11
N ILE A 7 -6.07 9.63 22.92
CA ILE A 7 -4.99 9.59 23.92
C ILE A 7 -4.44 11.00 24.18
N ILE A 8 -4.21 11.78 23.12
CA ILE A 8 -3.72 13.16 23.24
C ILE A 8 -4.74 14.04 23.97
N ILE A 9 -6.02 13.92 23.64
CA ILE A 9 -7.10 14.65 24.34
C ILE A 9 -7.18 14.21 25.82
N ALA A 10 -7.06 12.91 26.09
CA ALA A 10 -7.11 12.36 27.44
C ALA A 10 -5.91 12.78 28.31
N ALA A 11 -4.74 13.02 27.72
CA ALA A 11 -3.54 13.48 28.42
C ALA A 11 -3.44 15.01 28.56
N ALA A 12 -3.93 15.76 27.57
CA ALA A 12 -3.88 17.23 27.57
C ALA A 12 -4.83 17.85 28.61
N PHE A 13 -5.99 17.22 28.85
CA PHE A 13 -7.00 17.76 29.77
C PHE A 13 -6.56 17.77 31.25
N PRO A 14 -5.95 16.69 31.81
CA PRO A 14 -5.36 16.73 33.14
C PRO A 14 -4.22 17.74 33.29
N ALA A 15 -3.38 17.89 32.27
CA ALA A 15 -2.25 18.82 32.28
C ALA A 15 -2.72 20.28 32.30
N LEU A 16 -3.77 20.61 31.53
CA LEU A 16 -4.40 21.92 31.54
C LEU A 16 -5.02 22.24 32.91
N LEU A 17 -5.69 21.26 33.53
CA LEU A 17 -6.25 21.41 34.88
C LEU A 17 -5.16 21.63 35.94
N PHE A 18 -4.01 20.97 35.80
CA PHE A 18 -2.87 21.14 36.70
C PHE A 18 -2.22 22.53 36.56
N LEU A 19 -2.04 23.02 35.33
CA LEU A 19 -1.53 24.36 35.05
C LEU A 19 -2.45 25.46 35.59
N VAL A 20 -3.77 25.30 35.45
CA VAL A 20 -4.75 26.24 36.03
C VAL A 20 -4.66 26.24 37.56
N LYS A 21 -4.50 25.07 38.20
CA LYS A 21 -4.28 24.99 39.66
C LYS A 21 -2.99 25.68 40.10
N LEU A 22 -1.91 25.50 39.34
CA LEU A 22 -0.61 26.09 39.66
C LEU A 22 -0.67 27.62 39.57
N ILE A 23 -1.32 28.18 38.54
CA ILE A 23 -1.48 29.63 38.35
C ILE A 23 -2.36 30.24 39.46
N VAL A 24 -3.43 29.56 39.87
CA VAL A 24 -4.29 29.99 40.98
C VAL A 24 -3.54 29.93 42.32
N PHE A 25 -2.64 28.96 42.51
CA PHE A 25 -1.83 28.80 43.72
C PHE A 25 -0.69 29.83 43.83
N LEU A 26 -0.13 30.27 42.71
CA LEU A 26 1.01 31.20 42.67
C LEU A 26 0.62 32.68 42.85
N THR A 27 -0.68 33.01 42.84
CA THR A 27 -1.13 34.39 43.09
C THR A 27 -1.34 34.64 44.59
N PRO A 28 -0.65 35.63 45.21
CA PRO A 28 -0.66 35.85 46.67
C PRO A 28 -2.05 36.10 47.27
N GLU A 29 -2.93 36.71 46.46
CA GLU A 29 -4.28 37.15 46.86
C GLU A 29 -5.22 35.96 47.14
N ASN A 30 -5.02 34.82 46.47
CA ASN A 30 -5.84 33.60 46.63
C ASN A 30 -5.31 32.62 47.68
N ARG A 31 -4.10 32.86 48.22
CA ARG A 31 -3.43 31.94 49.16
C ARG A 31 -4.18 31.79 50.50
N LYS A 32 -4.99 32.79 50.89
CA LYS A 32 -5.71 32.81 52.19
C LYS A 32 -7.04 32.07 52.20
N ASN A 33 -7.67 31.83 51.05
CA ASN A 33 -9.02 31.23 50.96
C ASN A 33 -9.02 29.78 50.44
N PHE A 34 -7.86 29.18 50.16
CA PHE A 34 -7.76 27.85 49.55
C PHE A 34 -7.95 26.69 50.55
N ARG A 35 -8.89 26.81 51.49
CA ARG A 35 -9.27 25.71 52.38
C ARG A 35 -10.63 25.08 52.05
N SER A 36 -11.32 25.51 50.99
CA SER A 36 -12.59 24.92 50.56
C SER A 36 -12.59 24.40 49.12
N ASN A 37 -12.97 23.12 49.02
CA ASN A 37 -13.53 22.32 47.93
C ASN A 37 -13.45 22.78 46.45
N PHE A 38 -13.18 21.79 45.59
CA PHE A 38 -13.14 21.78 44.12
C PHE A 38 -14.27 22.54 43.37
N ARG A 39 -15.40 22.84 44.02
CA ARG A 39 -16.51 23.61 43.42
C ARG A 39 -16.16 25.09 43.21
N ASP A 40 -15.23 25.65 43.99
CA ASP A 40 -14.88 27.08 43.95
C ASP A 40 -13.90 27.43 42.82
N ILE A 41 -13.22 26.45 42.22
CA ILE A 41 -12.29 26.68 41.10
C ILE A 41 -13.05 27.10 39.82
N LYS A 42 -14.24 26.53 39.59
CA LYS A 42 -15.09 26.91 38.44
C LYS A 42 -15.58 28.36 38.57
N SER A 43 -15.93 28.83 39.77
CA SER A 43 -16.43 30.19 39.96
C SER A 43 -15.31 31.25 39.85
N VAL A 44 -14.10 30.93 40.32
CA VAL A 44 -12.93 31.83 40.21
C VAL A 44 -12.45 31.98 38.77
N ALA A 45 -12.42 30.90 37.98
CA ALA A 45 -12.06 30.95 36.56
C ALA A 45 -13.09 31.71 35.70
N ILE A 46 -14.37 31.69 36.08
CA ILE A 46 -15.47 32.36 35.35
C ILE A 46 -15.60 33.85 35.75
N SER A 47 -15.31 34.20 37.00
CA SER A 47 -15.39 35.58 37.52
C SER A 47 -14.47 36.56 36.79
N ASN A 48 -13.30 36.08 36.34
CA ASN A 48 -12.20 36.96 35.98
C ASN A 48 -11.88 36.83 34.46
N LYS A 49 -12.71 37.50 33.63
CA LYS A 49 -12.67 37.44 32.15
C LYS A 49 -11.28 37.58 31.53
N LYS A 50 -10.36 38.33 32.17
CA LYS A 50 -8.97 38.52 31.72
C LYS A 50 -8.16 37.22 31.70
N TYR A 51 -8.37 36.34 32.69
CA TYR A 51 -7.61 35.09 32.82
C TYR A 51 -8.17 33.98 31.92
N LEU A 52 -9.49 33.95 31.72
CA LEU A 52 -10.11 33.06 30.74
C LEU A 52 -9.54 33.31 29.34
N PHE A 53 -9.37 34.57 28.97
CA PHE A 53 -8.78 34.96 27.69
C PHE A 53 -7.33 34.48 27.54
N ILE A 54 -6.51 34.60 28.59
CA ILE A 54 -5.11 34.15 28.61
C ILE A 54 -5.02 32.62 28.47
N VAL A 55 -5.83 31.86 29.20
CA VAL A 55 -5.82 30.38 29.13
C VAL A 55 -6.27 29.89 27.77
N VAL A 56 -7.33 30.48 27.21
CA VAL A 56 -7.81 30.17 25.86
C VAL A 56 -6.76 30.53 24.81
N PHE A 57 -6.09 31.68 24.96
CA PHE A 57 -5.02 32.09 24.04
C PHE A 57 -3.80 31.16 24.10
N ILE A 58 -3.36 30.74 25.29
CA ILE A 58 -2.28 29.76 25.44
C ILE A 58 -2.66 28.41 24.82
N PHE A 59 -3.91 27.98 24.97
CA PHE A 59 -4.42 26.76 24.36
C PHE A 59 -4.40 26.85 22.82
N PHE A 60 -4.87 27.95 22.24
CA PHE A 60 -4.84 28.18 20.80
C PHE A 60 -3.41 28.34 20.27
N ALA A 61 -2.50 28.98 21.01
CA ALA A 61 -1.09 29.10 20.64
C ALA A 61 -0.37 27.75 20.69
N ALA A 62 -0.64 26.91 21.68
CA ALA A 62 -0.11 25.55 21.77
C ALA A 62 -0.65 24.66 20.64
N MET A 63 -1.94 24.79 20.31
CA MET A 63 -2.52 24.12 19.15
C MET A 63 -1.91 24.61 17.83
N ALA A 64 -1.71 25.92 17.66
CA ALA A 64 -1.06 26.47 16.48
C ALA A 64 0.39 26.03 16.35
N LEU A 65 1.12 25.87 17.47
CA LEU A 65 2.49 25.30 17.48
C LEU A 65 2.49 23.81 17.10
N LEU A 66 1.49 23.04 17.52
CA LEU A 66 1.31 21.65 17.06
C LEU A 66 1.03 21.56 15.56
N PHE A 67 0.33 22.55 14.98
CA PHE A 67 0.10 22.64 13.53
C PHE A 67 1.25 23.31 12.75
N SER A 68 2.07 24.14 13.39
CA SER A 68 3.19 24.87 12.77
C SER A 68 4.53 24.16 12.89
N LEU A 69 4.62 23.06 13.66
CA LEU A 69 5.78 22.17 13.59
C LEU A 69 5.82 21.57 12.16
N PRO A 70 6.89 21.79 11.37
CA PRO A 70 7.14 21.04 10.15
C PRO A 70 7.60 19.63 10.56
N GLY A 71 6.69 18.88 11.16
CA GLY A 71 6.87 17.54 11.70
C GLY A 71 5.80 16.65 11.11
N LYS A 72 5.96 16.39 9.82
CA LYS A 72 5.26 15.37 9.06
C LYS A 72 5.24 14.06 9.87
N LEU A 73 4.07 13.64 10.37
CA LEU A 73 3.86 12.29 10.92
C LEU A 73 3.56 11.26 9.80
N THR A 74 3.79 11.62 8.54
CA THR A 74 4.05 10.65 7.48
C THR A 74 5.56 10.65 7.31
N ASN A 75 6.22 9.49 7.36
CA ASN A 75 7.42 9.20 6.56
C ASN A 75 8.26 7.99 7.02
N ASN A 76 7.91 7.24 8.08
CA ASN A 76 8.75 6.07 8.42
C ASN A 76 8.66 4.95 7.36
N GLU A 77 7.48 4.62 6.83
CA GLU A 77 7.35 3.64 5.74
C GLU A 77 7.74 4.23 4.37
N ASP A 78 7.41 5.50 4.10
CA ASP A 78 7.76 6.14 2.82
C ASP A 78 9.27 6.34 2.66
N ASP A 79 9.97 6.77 3.71
CA ASP A 79 11.44 6.92 3.67
C ASP A 79 12.14 5.55 3.58
N ALA A 80 11.56 4.51 4.21
CA ALA A 80 12.06 3.14 4.06
C ALA A 80 11.93 2.63 2.63
N VAL A 81 10.81 2.90 1.94
CA VAL A 81 10.61 2.53 0.53
C VAL A 81 11.56 3.30 -0.40
N ARG A 82 11.84 4.58 -0.12
CA ARG A 82 12.75 5.39 -0.94
C ARG A 82 14.19 4.90 -0.98
N SER A 83 14.64 4.27 0.11
CA SER A 83 15.98 3.68 0.22
C SER A 83 16.15 2.37 -0.54
N LYS A 84 15.06 1.76 -1.02
CA LYS A 84 15.10 0.46 -1.72
C LYS A 84 15.56 0.59 -3.15
N GLU A 85 16.34 -0.37 -3.62
CA GLU A 85 16.90 -0.39 -4.97
C GLU A 85 16.32 -1.51 -5.83
N VAL A 86 16.61 -1.46 -7.13
CA VAL A 86 16.21 -2.53 -8.07
C VAL A 86 16.83 -3.86 -7.62
N GLY A 87 16.00 -4.88 -7.49
CA GLY A 87 16.34 -6.21 -6.95
C GLY A 87 15.98 -6.42 -5.48
N ASP A 88 15.69 -5.37 -4.72
CA ASP A 88 15.23 -5.53 -3.35
C ASP A 88 13.83 -6.13 -3.28
N ILE A 89 13.58 -6.87 -2.19
CA ILE A 89 12.26 -7.39 -1.85
C ILE A 89 11.53 -6.41 -0.93
N VAL A 90 10.28 -6.12 -1.26
CA VAL A 90 9.36 -5.30 -0.45
C VAL A 90 8.06 -6.05 -0.15
N LYS A 91 7.44 -5.72 0.98
CA LYS A 91 6.15 -6.28 1.41
C LYS A 91 5.03 -5.28 1.16
N PHE A 92 4.02 -5.66 0.37
CA PHE A 92 2.94 -4.76 -0.05
C PHE A 92 1.64 -5.51 -0.39
N GLY A 93 0.48 -4.92 -0.04
CA GLY A 93 -0.84 -5.54 -0.21
C GLY A 93 -1.03 -6.82 0.60
N GLY A 94 -2.18 -7.49 0.47
CA GLY A 94 -2.52 -8.73 1.18
C GLY A 94 -3.41 -8.48 2.39
N SER A 95 -4.58 -9.12 2.44
CA SER A 95 -5.60 -8.90 3.47
C SER A 95 -5.22 -9.46 4.85
N HIS A 96 -4.31 -10.43 4.91
CA HIS A 96 -3.89 -11.10 6.15
C HIS A 96 -2.37 -11.14 6.33
N GLU A 97 -1.61 -11.38 5.26
CA GLU A 97 -0.15 -11.33 5.26
C GLU A 97 0.32 -10.53 4.05
N LYS A 98 1.31 -9.66 4.27
CA LYS A 98 1.81 -8.81 3.18
C LYS A 98 2.49 -9.66 2.11
N MET A 99 2.08 -9.50 0.86
CA MET A 99 2.71 -10.18 -0.28
C MET A 99 4.12 -9.63 -0.53
N GLU A 100 5.03 -10.49 -1.02
CA GLU A 100 6.39 -10.11 -1.35
C GLU A 100 6.56 -9.77 -2.83
N TRP A 101 7.33 -8.72 -3.12
CA TRP A 101 7.53 -8.18 -4.45
C TRP A 101 8.99 -7.85 -4.69
N ILE A 102 9.50 -8.14 -5.88
CA ILE A 102 10.82 -7.73 -6.38
C ILE A 102 10.66 -6.35 -7.04
N ILE A 103 11.50 -5.39 -6.67
CA ILE A 103 11.60 -4.11 -7.40
C ILE A 103 12.33 -4.37 -8.72
N ILE A 104 11.63 -4.26 -9.84
CA ILE A 104 12.22 -4.46 -11.18
C ILE A 104 12.56 -3.16 -11.90
N GLU A 105 12.00 -2.04 -11.43
CA GLU A 105 12.31 -0.70 -11.93
C GLU A 105 12.11 0.33 -10.82
N LYS A 106 12.97 1.34 -10.81
CA LYS A 106 12.88 2.50 -9.91
C LYS A 106 13.10 3.77 -10.73
N ASN A 107 12.13 4.67 -10.69
CA ASN A 107 12.28 6.02 -11.20
C ASN A 107 12.04 7.06 -10.08
N LYS A 108 11.84 8.33 -10.44
CA LYS A 108 11.69 9.41 -9.45
C LYS A 108 10.31 9.42 -8.77
N ASP A 109 9.30 8.87 -9.42
CA ASP A 109 7.89 8.99 -9.02
C ASP A 109 7.32 7.67 -8.50
N TYR A 110 7.79 6.53 -9.02
CA TYR A 110 7.28 5.21 -8.65
C TYR A 110 8.32 4.09 -8.75
N LEU A 111 8.00 3.00 -8.07
CA LEU A 111 8.62 1.69 -8.20
C LEU A 111 7.73 0.76 -9.02
N THR A 112 8.32 -0.04 -9.91
CA THR A 112 7.63 -1.16 -10.55
C THR A 112 7.95 -2.44 -9.77
N LEU A 113 6.90 -3.07 -9.26
CA LEU A 113 6.95 -4.22 -8.38
C LEU A 113 6.43 -5.45 -9.11
N LEU A 114 7.25 -6.50 -9.23
CA LEU A 114 6.85 -7.82 -9.73
C LEU A 114 6.63 -8.75 -8.54
N SER A 115 5.49 -9.42 -8.46
CA SER A 115 5.26 -10.41 -7.39
C SER A 115 6.38 -11.46 -7.34
N ARG A 116 6.89 -11.75 -6.14
CA ARG A 116 8.00 -12.69 -5.95
C ARG A 116 7.61 -14.09 -6.41
N ASN A 117 6.43 -14.53 -5.98
CA ASN A 117 5.89 -15.87 -6.24
C ASN A 117 4.72 -15.83 -7.22
N CYS A 118 4.46 -16.97 -7.84
CA CYS A 118 3.35 -17.20 -8.75
C CYS A 118 2.10 -17.44 -7.89
N LEU A 119 1.08 -16.63 -8.10
CA LEU A 119 -0.01 -16.53 -7.13
C LEU A 119 -1.09 -17.59 -7.37
N GLU A 120 -1.61 -17.67 -8.58
CA GLU A 120 -2.71 -18.58 -8.91
C GLU A 120 -2.63 -19.02 -10.37
N ALA A 121 -2.96 -20.28 -10.65
CA ALA A 121 -3.12 -20.79 -12.00
C ALA A 121 -4.44 -20.27 -12.60
N LYS A 122 -4.36 -19.44 -13.64
CA LYS A 122 -5.53 -18.90 -14.32
C LYS A 122 -5.30 -18.79 -15.82
N PRO A 123 -6.34 -19.01 -16.63
CA PRO A 123 -6.24 -18.77 -18.04
C PRO A 123 -6.12 -17.28 -18.33
N TYR A 124 -5.34 -16.95 -19.36
CA TYR A 124 -5.30 -15.60 -19.90
C TYR A 124 -6.70 -15.18 -20.40
N GLN A 125 -7.41 -16.10 -21.04
CA GLN A 125 -8.77 -15.89 -21.56
C GLN A 125 -9.65 -17.13 -21.36
N GLU A 126 -10.77 -16.97 -20.66
CA GLU A 126 -11.72 -18.06 -20.38
C GLU A 126 -12.51 -18.51 -21.61
N ASN A 127 -13.00 -17.57 -22.42
CA ASN A 127 -13.82 -17.87 -23.59
C ASN A 127 -12.97 -17.90 -24.85
N PHE A 128 -12.88 -19.05 -25.51
CA PHE A 128 -12.23 -19.15 -26.80
C PHE A 128 -13.14 -18.66 -27.92
N ASN A 129 -12.66 -17.72 -28.71
CA ASN A 129 -13.22 -17.43 -30.02
C ASN A 129 -12.10 -17.43 -31.05
N LYS A 130 -12.14 -18.36 -32.01
CA LYS A 130 -11.14 -18.49 -33.09
C LYS A 130 -11.11 -17.27 -34.01
N GLU A 131 -12.19 -16.51 -34.05
CA GLU A 131 -12.34 -15.33 -34.91
C GLU A 131 -11.88 -14.04 -34.21
N GLU A 132 -11.65 -14.07 -32.90
CA GLU A 132 -11.27 -12.91 -32.12
C GLU A 132 -9.76 -12.89 -31.84
N ILE A 133 -9.12 -11.76 -32.14
CA ILE A 133 -7.72 -11.57 -31.82
C ILE A 133 -7.59 -11.42 -30.31
N LEU A 134 -6.80 -12.30 -29.69
CA LEU A 134 -6.52 -12.22 -28.27
C LEU A 134 -5.73 -10.94 -27.96
N THR A 135 -6.33 -10.05 -27.16
CA THR A 135 -5.70 -8.82 -26.68
C THR A 135 -5.71 -8.78 -25.16
N TRP A 136 -4.77 -8.04 -24.57
CA TRP A 136 -4.78 -7.76 -23.14
C TRP A 136 -6.06 -7.02 -22.70
N GLU A 137 -6.46 -6.01 -23.45
CA GLU A 137 -7.60 -5.15 -23.12
C GLU A 137 -8.92 -5.91 -23.01
N GLY A 138 -9.15 -6.89 -23.88
CA GLY A 138 -10.32 -7.77 -23.85
C GLY A 138 -10.17 -9.00 -22.96
N SER A 139 -9.03 -9.20 -22.30
CA SER A 139 -8.75 -10.44 -21.59
C SER A 139 -9.56 -10.58 -20.29
N THR A 140 -10.06 -11.78 -20.02
CA THR A 140 -10.69 -12.10 -18.74
C THR A 140 -9.70 -12.03 -17.58
N LEU A 141 -8.41 -12.26 -17.84
CA LEU A 141 -7.36 -12.14 -16.83
C LEU A 141 -7.16 -10.69 -16.37
N LYS A 142 -7.11 -9.71 -17.29
CA LYS A 142 -7.06 -8.28 -16.92
C LYS A 142 -8.26 -7.89 -16.06
N SER A 143 -9.45 -8.35 -16.45
CA SER A 143 -10.69 -8.10 -15.70
C SER A 143 -10.62 -8.68 -14.28
N TRP A 144 -10.14 -9.91 -14.14
CA TRP A 144 -9.96 -10.53 -12.82
C TRP A 144 -8.94 -9.77 -11.96
N LEU A 145 -7.78 -9.37 -12.53
CA LEU A 145 -6.76 -8.61 -11.81
C LEU A 145 -7.32 -7.30 -11.23
N ASN A 146 -8.07 -6.56 -12.03
CA ASN A 146 -8.53 -5.21 -11.68
C ASN A 146 -9.92 -5.16 -11.02
N ARG A 147 -10.63 -6.30 -10.91
CA ARG A 147 -11.91 -6.38 -10.19
C ARG A 147 -11.84 -7.23 -8.93
N GLU A 148 -11.21 -8.40 -9.01
CA GLU A 148 -11.22 -9.38 -7.94
C GLU A 148 -9.89 -9.39 -7.17
N PHE A 149 -8.77 -9.52 -7.87
CA PHE A 149 -7.46 -9.56 -7.21
C PHE A 149 -7.13 -8.26 -6.47
N VAL A 150 -7.50 -7.10 -7.04
CA VAL A 150 -7.27 -5.79 -6.41
C VAL A 150 -7.98 -5.63 -5.06
N LYS A 151 -8.98 -6.47 -4.74
CA LYS A 151 -9.64 -6.47 -3.42
C LYS A 151 -8.71 -6.97 -2.29
N ASN A 152 -7.59 -7.61 -2.63
CA ASN A 152 -6.54 -7.98 -1.67
C ASN A 152 -5.74 -6.78 -1.15
N PHE A 153 -5.97 -5.58 -1.67
CA PHE A 153 -5.30 -4.35 -1.26
C PHE A 153 -6.26 -3.48 -0.45
N SER A 154 -5.77 -2.90 0.63
CA SER A 154 -6.53 -1.92 1.41
C SER A 154 -6.73 -0.62 0.61
N GLU A 155 -7.69 0.22 1.00
CA GLU A 155 -7.85 1.54 0.37
C GLU A 155 -6.59 2.41 0.54
N SER A 156 -5.87 2.26 1.66
CA SER A 156 -4.56 2.88 1.85
C SER A 156 -3.53 2.38 0.83
N ASP A 157 -3.45 1.07 0.59
CA ASP A 157 -2.53 0.51 -0.41
C ASP A 157 -2.86 1.07 -1.80
N LYS A 158 -4.13 0.99 -2.21
CA LYS A 158 -4.60 1.48 -3.51
C LYS A 158 -4.29 2.96 -3.74
N SER A 159 -4.37 3.79 -2.69
CA SER A 159 -4.03 5.22 -2.79
C SER A 159 -2.56 5.46 -3.19
N THR A 160 -1.67 4.53 -2.82
CA THR A 160 -0.24 4.57 -3.17
C THR A 160 0.07 3.90 -4.51
N MET A 161 -0.89 3.20 -5.12
CA MET A 161 -0.72 2.61 -6.43
C MET A 161 -0.89 3.67 -7.53
N VAL A 162 -0.21 3.46 -8.65
CA VAL A 162 -0.38 4.27 -9.86
C VAL A 162 -1.51 3.64 -10.68
N ASP A 163 -2.52 4.44 -10.99
CA ASP A 163 -3.58 4.09 -11.92
C ASP A 163 -3.13 4.45 -13.34
N ASP A 164 -2.99 3.43 -14.19
CA ASP A 164 -2.69 3.60 -15.61
C ASP A 164 -3.94 3.31 -16.44
N HIS A 165 -4.74 4.35 -16.71
CA HIS A 165 -5.97 4.25 -17.51
C HIS A 165 -6.99 3.20 -17.00
N GLY A 166 -7.18 3.13 -15.69
CA GLY A 166 -8.07 2.17 -15.01
C GLY A 166 -7.41 0.84 -14.68
N GLU A 167 -6.09 0.74 -14.84
CA GLU A 167 -5.29 -0.44 -14.53
C GLU A 167 -4.38 -0.17 -13.32
N LEU A 168 -4.78 -0.71 -12.16
CA LEU A 168 -3.98 -0.68 -10.93
C LEU A 168 -3.01 -1.86 -10.86
N VAL A 169 -3.40 -3.00 -11.46
CA VAL A 169 -2.62 -4.23 -11.49
C VAL A 169 -2.51 -4.73 -12.92
N SER A 170 -1.28 -5.04 -13.34
CA SER A 170 -0.97 -5.50 -14.70
C SER A 170 -0.19 -6.81 -14.68
N LEU A 171 0.29 -7.22 -15.85
CA LEU A 171 1.34 -8.23 -16.03
C LEU A 171 2.61 -7.57 -16.57
N LEU A 172 3.73 -8.29 -16.44
CA LEU A 172 4.99 -7.86 -17.03
C LEU A 172 4.85 -7.81 -18.56
N ASP A 173 5.30 -6.73 -19.17
CA ASP A 173 5.35 -6.64 -20.63
C ASP A 173 6.62 -7.32 -21.19
N LYS A 174 6.60 -7.56 -22.50
CA LYS A 174 7.67 -8.24 -23.22
C LYS A 174 9.00 -7.50 -23.14
N GLU A 175 9.01 -6.19 -23.28
CA GLU A 175 10.26 -5.41 -23.30
C GLU A 175 10.90 -5.42 -21.91
N GLN A 176 10.08 -5.31 -20.87
CA GLN A 176 10.51 -5.49 -19.49
C GLN A 176 11.03 -6.91 -19.23
N ALA A 177 10.33 -7.94 -19.73
CA ALA A 177 10.75 -9.33 -19.59
C ALA A 177 12.10 -9.59 -20.28
N GLU A 178 12.25 -9.20 -21.54
CA GLU A 178 13.50 -9.37 -22.31
C GLU A 178 14.66 -8.61 -21.63
N LYS A 179 14.43 -7.40 -21.11
CA LYS A 179 15.44 -6.64 -20.35
C LYS A 179 15.88 -7.37 -19.07
N ILE A 180 14.95 -7.97 -18.33
CA ILE A 180 15.28 -8.74 -17.12
C ILE A 180 15.97 -10.04 -17.52
N GLU A 181 15.56 -10.69 -18.60
CA GLU A 181 16.18 -11.91 -19.12
C GLU A 181 17.66 -11.70 -19.45
N ASP A 182 18.00 -10.59 -20.14
CA ASP A 182 19.36 -10.22 -20.50
C ASP A 182 20.23 -9.83 -19.28
N GLY A 183 19.62 -9.28 -18.23
CA GLY A 183 20.33 -8.78 -17.06
C GLY A 183 20.38 -9.76 -15.87
N ASN A 184 19.21 -10.21 -15.41
CA ASN A 184 19.05 -11.11 -14.28
C ASN A 184 17.84 -12.04 -14.46
N LYS A 185 17.99 -13.00 -15.37
CA LYS A 185 17.00 -14.03 -15.69
C LYS A 185 16.43 -14.76 -14.47
N GLN A 186 17.16 -14.87 -13.36
CA GLN A 186 16.66 -15.54 -12.16
C GLN A 186 15.41 -14.85 -11.58
N TRP A 187 15.22 -13.56 -11.80
CA TRP A 187 14.01 -12.86 -11.36
C TRP A 187 12.77 -13.31 -12.13
N LEU A 188 12.92 -13.88 -13.33
CA LEU A 188 11.84 -14.41 -14.13
C LEU A 188 11.44 -15.84 -13.72
N ILE A 189 12.32 -16.57 -13.03
CA ILE A 189 11.99 -17.87 -12.46
C ILE A 189 11.04 -17.66 -11.27
N CYS A 190 9.91 -18.34 -11.31
CA CYS A 190 8.81 -18.13 -10.39
C CYS A 190 8.36 -19.46 -9.80
N THR A 191 8.23 -19.54 -8.48
CA THR A 191 7.68 -20.72 -7.78
C THR A 191 6.31 -20.41 -7.22
N SER A 192 5.51 -21.44 -6.92
CA SER A 192 4.23 -21.28 -6.21
C SER A 192 4.26 -22.02 -4.87
N ASP A 193 3.85 -21.36 -3.80
CA ASP A 193 3.77 -21.96 -2.45
C ASP A 193 2.37 -22.56 -2.17
N SER A 194 1.60 -22.89 -3.22
CA SER A 194 0.25 -23.43 -3.03
C SER A 194 0.32 -24.81 -2.36
N LYS A 195 -0.63 -25.09 -1.46
CA LYS A 195 -0.70 -26.35 -0.68
C LYS A 195 -0.76 -27.62 -1.53
N GLU A 196 -1.10 -27.50 -2.81
CA GLU A 196 -1.23 -28.62 -3.75
C GLU A 196 0.06 -28.88 -4.55
N ASN A 197 1.03 -27.97 -4.52
CA ASN A 197 2.27 -28.06 -5.29
C ASN A 197 3.46 -28.46 -4.41
N LYS A 198 4.44 -29.15 -5.01
CA LYS A 198 5.74 -29.36 -4.35
C LYS A 198 6.42 -28.00 -4.18
N GLU A 199 6.74 -27.67 -2.94
CA GLU A 199 7.47 -26.45 -2.58
C GLU A 199 8.74 -26.31 -3.44
N GLY A 200 8.92 -25.16 -4.09
CA GLY A 200 10.09 -24.85 -4.90
C GLY A 200 10.04 -25.28 -6.38
N GLU A 201 8.95 -25.86 -6.89
CA GLU A 201 8.84 -26.15 -8.32
C GLU A 201 8.59 -24.87 -9.14
N ALA A 202 9.44 -24.62 -10.13
CA ALA A 202 9.30 -23.50 -11.05
C ALA A 202 8.03 -23.65 -11.91
N LYS A 203 7.32 -22.53 -12.12
CA LYS A 203 6.05 -22.47 -12.84
C LYS A 203 6.16 -21.55 -14.04
N GLU A 204 5.40 -21.88 -15.07
CA GLU A 204 5.19 -21.02 -16.24
C GLU A 204 4.14 -19.96 -15.92
N TRP A 205 4.30 -18.75 -16.43
CA TRP A 205 3.41 -17.63 -16.10
C TRP A 205 3.26 -16.62 -17.23
N TRP A 206 2.09 -15.96 -17.28
CA TRP A 206 1.69 -15.09 -18.38
C TRP A 206 2.42 -13.75 -18.44
N LEU A 207 2.76 -13.30 -19.64
CA LEU A 207 3.14 -11.92 -19.96
C LEU A 207 1.92 -11.16 -20.51
N LYS A 208 1.97 -9.82 -20.45
CA LYS A 208 0.89 -8.92 -20.93
C LYS A 208 0.67 -9.01 -22.44
N ASN A 209 1.73 -9.27 -23.21
CA ASN A 209 1.70 -9.12 -24.66
C ASN A 209 1.07 -10.33 -25.37
N PRO A 210 0.38 -10.12 -26.50
CA PRO A 210 -0.02 -11.20 -27.38
C PRO A 210 1.23 -11.89 -27.97
N GLY A 211 1.16 -13.20 -28.07
CA GLY A 211 2.10 -14.06 -28.78
C GLY A 211 1.70 -14.26 -30.25
N LYS A 212 2.19 -15.36 -30.85
CA LYS A 212 1.84 -15.74 -32.23
C LYS A 212 0.49 -16.47 -32.28
N ASN A 213 -0.18 -16.44 -33.44
CA ASN A 213 -1.36 -17.25 -33.74
C ASN A 213 -2.51 -17.14 -32.71
N GLY A 214 -2.81 -15.94 -32.22
CA GLY A 214 -3.90 -15.71 -31.25
C GLY A 214 -3.61 -16.21 -29.83
N CYS A 215 -2.34 -16.44 -29.51
CA CYS A 215 -1.90 -16.88 -28.18
C CYS A 215 -1.36 -15.70 -27.37
N ALA A 216 -1.13 -15.88 -26.06
CA ALA A 216 -0.47 -14.91 -25.19
C ALA A 216 1.01 -15.29 -25.02
N MET A 217 1.85 -14.31 -24.67
CA MET A 217 3.24 -14.61 -24.31
C MET A 217 3.31 -15.12 -22.87
N PHE A 218 4.35 -15.87 -22.56
CA PHE A 218 4.59 -16.39 -21.21
C PHE A 218 6.09 -16.52 -20.94
N VAL A 219 6.44 -16.74 -19.68
CA VAL A 219 7.78 -17.09 -19.24
C VAL A 219 7.79 -18.56 -18.83
N ASN A 220 8.72 -19.33 -19.39
CA ASN A 220 8.85 -20.75 -19.07
C ASN A 220 9.54 -20.98 -17.70
N THR A 221 9.66 -22.23 -17.28
CA THR A 221 10.28 -22.61 -15.99
C THR A 221 11.78 -22.28 -15.89
N PHE A 222 12.44 -21.94 -17.01
CA PHE A 222 13.83 -21.52 -17.06
C PHE A 222 14.00 -19.99 -17.04
N GLY A 223 12.91 -19.23 -16.96
CA GLY A 223 12.93 -17.77 -16.98
C GLY A 223 13.07 -17.17 -18.38
N GLU A 224 12.66 -17.87 -19.42
CA GLU A 224 12.78 -17.41 -20.83
C GLU A 224 11.44 -16.94 -21.36
N SER A 225 11.46 -15.80 -22.04
CA SER A 225 10.27 -15.23 -22.68
C SER A 225 9.90 -16.01 -23.94
N GLN A 226 8.75 -16.68 -23.91
CA GLN A 226 8.25 -17.49 -25.00
C GLN A 226 7.12 -16.78 -25.76
N ARG A 227 7.18 -16.87 -27.10
CA ARG A 227 6.22 -16.24 -28.02
C ARG A 227 5.15 -17.21 -28.55
N SER A 228 5.23 -18.48 -28.15
CA SER A 228 4.37 -19.55 -28.63
C SER A 228 3.90 -20.38 -27.45
N CYS A 229 2.71 -20.08 -26.93
CA CYS A 229 1.95 -21.05 -26.14
C CYS A 229 0.75 -21.53 -26.94
N THR A 230 0.07 -22.55 -26.45
CA THR A 230 -1.34 -22.77 -26.74
C THR A 230 -2.15 -22.13 -25.62
N THR A 231 -2.80 -20.98 -25.85
CA THR A 231 -3.79 -20.45 -24.89
C THR A 231 -5.01 -21.36 -24.72
N TYR A 232 -5.12 -22.37 -25.60
CA TYR A 232 -6.18 -23.34 -25.62
C TYR A 232 -5.65 -24.73 -25.96
N PHE A 233 -6.06 -25.72 -25.16
CA PHE A 233 -5.89 -27.14 -25.47
C PHE A 233 -7.29 -27.76 -25.59
N ASP A 234 -7.59 -28.43 -26.72
CA ASP A 234 -8.88 -29.08 -26.95
C ASP A 234 -10.11 -28.17 -26.74
N ASN A 235 -10.07 -26.93 -27.28
CA ASN A 235 -11.08 -25.88 -27.12
C ASN A 235 -11.36 -25.45 -25.65
N ARG A 236 -10.44 -25.73 -24.71
CA ARG A 236 -10.53 -25.27 -23.33
C ARG A 236 -9.41 -24.28 -23.04
N ALA A 237 -9.72 -23.27 -22.24
CA ALA A 237 -8.74 -22.30 -21.79
C ALA A 237 -7.59 -22.97 -21.04
N ASP A 238 -6.35 -22.59 -21.35
CA ASP A 238 -5.18 -23.14 -20.69
C ASP A 238 -5.10 -22.67 -19.23
N ARG A 239 -5.25 -23.62 -18.31
CA ARG A 239 -5.19 -23.38 -16.86
C ARG A 239 -3.86 -23.85 -16.24
N SER A 240 -2.87 -24.19 -17.06
CA SER A 240 -1.57 -24.68 -16.57
C SER A 240 -0.62 -23.55 -16.17
N LEU A 241 -0.82 -22.34 -16.72
CA LEU A 241 0.02 -21.17 -16.45
C LEU A 241 -0.51 -20.33 -15.29
N PHE A 242 0.45 -19.73 -14.59
CA PHE A 242 0.23 -18.91 -13.41
C PHE A 242 0.16 -17.42 -13.71
N VAL A 243 -0.46 -16.70 -12.78
CA VAL A 243 -0.52 -15.24 -12.77
C VAL A 243 0.60 -14.70 -11.89
N ARG A 244 1.36 -13.76 -12.44
CA ARG A 244 2.43 -13.04 -11.75
C ARG A 244 2.22 -11.53 -11.93
N PRO A 245 1.46 -10.88 -11.03
CA PRO A 245 1.08 -9.47 -11.20
C PRO A 245 2.27 -8.52 -11.08
N VAL A 246 2.10 -7.37 -11.75
CA VAL A 246 2.95 -6.18 -11.68
C VAL A 246 2.15 -5.00 -11.15
N ILE A 247 2.74 -4.23 -10.24
CA ILE A 247 2.14 -3.03 -9.65
C ILE A 247 3.13 -1.88 -9.73
N ARG A 248 2.64 -0.68 -10.03
CA ARG A 248 3.42 0.55 -9.86
C ARG A 248 3.02 1.23 -8.55
N LYS A 249 3.98 1.44 -7.65
CA LYS A 249 3.79 2.06 -6.34
C LYS A 249 4.51 3.40 -6.27
N LYS A 250 3.80 4.46 -5.87
CA LYS A 250 4.33 5.81 -5.65
C LYS A 250 5.40 5.84 -4.55
N MET A 251 6.38 6.71 -4.73
CA MET A 251 7.47 7.01 -3.79
C MET A 251 7.24 8.29 -2.98
#